data_AF-A0A7X8EKJ5-F1
#
_entry.id   AF-A0A7X8EKJ5-F1
#
_cell.length_a   1.000
_cell.length_b   1.000
_cell.length_c   1.000
_cell.angle_alpha   90.00
_cell.angle_beta   90.00
_cell.angle_gamma   90.00
#
_symmetry.space_group_name_H-M   'P 1'
#
loop_
_entity.id
_entity.type
_entity.pdbx_description
1 polymer ?
#
loop_
_entity_poly.entity_id
_entity_poly.type
_entity_poly.pdbx_seq_one_letter_code
_entity_poly.pdbx_strand_id
1 'polypeptide(L)'
;MARSSMNRGFAAGGLGLAAALFIGANSFPDRAADAARYIFFLAGMLAVLSLVLFFQNAPASDPEVTWIRSPRNFAITLVFLFIYGAVTPYIGFFPASALFIAALAPALGFRRPLLILTAALLVLGFVYIIFVYFLGVPVPMGIWRD
;
A
#
# COMPACT_ATOMS: atom_id res chain seq x y z
N MET A 1 -24.54 -18.96 -6.90
CA MET A 1 -24.19 -18.33 -5.60
C MET A 1 -24.04 -16.84 -5.81
N ALA A 2 -24.78 -16.01 -5.08
CA ALA A 2 -24.64 -14.55 -5.18
C ALA A 2 -23.25 -14.15 -4.65
N ARG A 3 -22.42 -13.43 -5.44
CA ARG A 3 -21.06 -13.02 -5.02
C ARG A 3 -21.01 -12.29 -3.67
N SER A 4 -22.11 -11.69 -3.22
CA SER A 4 -22.27 -11.16 -1.86
C SER A 4 -22.07 -12.22 -0.75
N SER A 5 -22.60 -13.43 -0.91
CA SER A 5 -22.38 -14.52 0.06
C SER A 5 -20.94 -15.04 0.02
N MET A 6 -20.31 -14.99 -1.16
CA MET A 6 -18.91 -15.37 -1.35
C MET A 6 -17.96 -14.36 -0.69
N ASN A 7 -18.20 -13.06 -0.87
CA ASN A 7 -17.47 -12.00 -0.18
C ASN A 7 -17.60 -12.14 1.35
N ARG A 8 -18.81 -12.37 1.87
CA ARG A 8 -19.00 -12.60 3.31
C ARG A 8 -18.24 -13.83 3.82
N GLY A 9 -18.15 -14.89 3.01
CA GLY A 9 -17.33 -16.06 3.31
C GLY A 9 -15.83 -15.74 3.37
N PHE A 10 -15.31 -15.01 2.38
CA PHE A 10 -13.92 -14.56 2.37
C PHE A 10 -13.59 -13.57 3.50
N ALA A 11 -14.53 -12.68 3.83
CA ALA A 11 -14.40 -11.77 4.97
C ALA A 11 -14.36 -12.52 6.30
N ALA A 12 -15.25 -13.50 6.51
CA ALA A 12 -15.25 -14.31 7.71
C ALA A 12 -13.96 -15.14 7.84
N GLY A 13 -13.51 -15.75 6.74
CA GLY A 13 -12.22 -16.46 6.69
C GLY A 13 -11.02 -15.54 6.96
N GLY A 14 -11.02 -14.34 6.38
CA GLY A 14 -9.98 -13.33 6.57
C GLY A 14 -9.93 -12.81 8.00
N LEU A 15 -11.08 -12.58 8.64
CA LEU A 15 -11.16 -12.22 10.06
C LEU A 15 -10.66 -13.34 10.97
N GLY A 16 -11.02 -14.59 10.69
CA GLY A 16 -10.51 -15.75 11.43
C GLY A 16 -8.99 -15.89 11.31
N LEU A 17 -8.45 -15.70 10.11
CA LEU A 17 -7.01 -15.73 9.85
C LEU A 17 -6.28 -14.58 10.55
N ALA A 18 -6.84 -13.36 10.51
CA ALA A 18 -6.30 -12.21 11.23
C ALA A 18 -6.25 -12.46 12.75
N ALA A 19 -7.32 -13.03 13.33
CA ALA A 19 -7.35 -13.39 14.75
C ALA A 19 -6.31 -14.45 15.10
N ALA A 20 -6.16 -15.49 14.26
CA ALA A 20 -5.15 -16.53 14.44
C ALA A 20 -3.71 -15.96 14.38
N LEU A 21 -3.43 -15.06 13.44
CA LEU A 21 -2.15 -14.38 13.34
C LEU A 21 -1.87 -13.50 14.56
N PHE A 22 -2.89 -12.81 15.08
CA PHE A 22 -2.76 -11.97 16.27
C PHE A 22 -2.43 -12.81 17.52
N ILE A 23 -3.11 -13.93 17.71
CA ILE A 23 -2.84 -14.86 18.82
C ILE A 23 -1.44 -15.47 18.69
N GLY A 24 -1.08 -15.91 17.48
CA GLY A 24 0.24 -16.47 17.20
C GLY A 24 1.36 -15.45 17.41
N ALA A 25 1.16 -14.19 17.01
CA ALA A 25 2.13 -13.13 17.20
C ALA A 25 2.39 -12.81 18.68
N ASN A 26 1.40 -12.97 19.55
CA ASN A 26 1.53 -12.75 20.99
C ASN A 26 2.33 -13.86 21.70
N SER A 27 2.65 -14.96 21.00
CA SER A 27 3.43 -16.07 21.53
C SER A 27 4.94 -16.00 21.18
N PHE A 28 5.37 -14.97 20.45
CA PHE A 28 6.78 -14.82 20.08
C PHE A 28 7.66 -14.39 21.28
N PRO A 29 8.85 -15.00 21.48
CA PRO A 29 9.80 -14.54 22.50
C PRO A 29 10.32 -13.12 22.21
N ASP A 30 10.71 -12.37 23.24
CA ASP A 30 11.13 -10.95 23.16
C ASP A 30 12.20 -10.64 22.10
N ARG A 31 13.02 -11.62 21.70
CA ARG A 31 14.03 -11.46 20.63
C ARG A 31 13.44 -11.33 19.22
N ALA A 32 12.15 -11.64 19.02
CA ALA A 32 11.42 -11.53 17.77
C ALA A 32 10.35 -10.42 17.81
N ALA A 33 10.47 -9.46 18.73
CA ALA A 33 9.48 -8.40 18.92
C ALA A 33 9.19 -7.59 17.64
N ASP A 34 10.18 -7.34 16.79
CA ASP A 34 9.98 -6.64 15.52
C ASP A 34 9.18 -7.47 14.49
N ALA A 35 9.43 -8.79 14.45
CA ALA A 35 8.63 -9.70 13.63
C ALA A 35 7.18 -9.78 14.13
N ALA A 36 6.96 -9.78 15.45
CA ALA A 36 5.64 -9.74 16.04
C ALA A 36 4.88 -8.45 15.67
N ARG A 37 5.54 -7.28 15.75
CA ARG A 37 4.95 -5.98 15.34
C ARG A 37 4.51 -5.98 13.87
N TYR A 38 5.31 -6.56 12.98
CA TYR A 38 4.94 -6.71 11.58
C TYR A 38 3.71 -7.61 11.39
N ILE A 39 3.67 -8.75 12.08
CA ILE A 39 2.54 -9.69 12.01
C ILE A 39 1.27 -9.04 12.58
N PHE A 40 1.37 -8.27 13.68
CA PHE A 40 0.25 -7.52 14.23
C PHE A 40 -0.30 -6.47 13.26
N PHE A 41 0.58 -5.72 12.61
CA PHE A 41 0.18 -4.75 11.58
C PHE A 41 -0.54 -5.44 10.42
N LEU A 42 0.01 -6.54 9.92
CA LEU A 42 -0.57 -7.31 8.82
C LEU A 42 -1.94 -7.89 9.20
N ALA A 43 -2.05 -8.50 10.39
CA ALA A 43 -3.30 -9.03 10.93
C ALA A 43 -4.35 -7.93 11.09
N GLY A 44 -3.96 -6.76 11.63
CA GLY A 44 -4.84 -5.60 11.74
C GLY A 44 -5.34 -5.10 10.38
N MET A 45 -4.44 -4.96 9.39
CA MET A 45 -4.81 -4.56 8.03
C MET A 45 -5.77 -5.57 7.39
N LEU A 46 -5.47 -6.87 7.53
CA LEU A 46 -6.30 -7.95 7.03
C LEU A 46 -7.70 -7.91 7.66
N ALA A 47 -7.79 -7.65 8.97
CA ALA A 47 -9.07 -7.51 9.67
C ALA A 47 -9.88 -6.32 9.15
N VAL A 48 -9.25 -5.15 8.98
CA VAL A 48 -9.89 -3.96 8.42
C VAL A 48 -10.41 -4.22 7.01
N LEU A 49 -9.58 -4.78 6.12
CA LEU A 49 -9.98 -5.11 4.76
C LEU A 49 -11.11 -6.16 4.72
N SER A 50 -11.07 -7.14 5.62
CA SER A 50 -12.12 -8.14 5.74
C SER A 50 -13.44 -7.52 6.21
N LEU A 51 -13.42 -6.56 7.15
CA LEU A 51 -14.61 -5.80 7.55
C LEU A 51 -15.16 -4.97 6.39
N VAL A 52 -14.30 -4.27 5.65
CA VAL A 52 -14.74 -3.52 4.45
C VAL A 52 -15.44 -4.45 3.47
N LEU A 53 -14.85 -5.60 3.19
CA LEU A 53 -15.38 -6.59 2.26
C LEU A 53 -16.68 -7.23 2.77
N PHE A 54 -16.87 -7.32 4.08
CA PHE A 54 -18.11 -7.77 4.71
C PHE A 54 -19.28 -6.81 4.47
N PHE A 55 -19.01 -5.49 4.54
CA PHE A 55 -20.02 -4.44 4.34
C PHE A 55 -20.13 -3.96 2.88
N GLN A 56 -19.24 -4.39 1.99
CA GLN A 56 -19.24 -3.97 0.60
C GLN A 56 -20.35 -4.66 -0.20
N ASN A 57 -21.29 -3.87 -0.71
CA ASN A 57 -22.27 -4.31 -1.71
C ASN A 57 -21.67 -4.11 -3.11
N ALA A 58 -20.97 -5.13 -3.62
CA ALA A 58 -20.38 -5.07 -4.95
C ALA A 58 -21.47 -5.12 -6.04
N PRO A 59 -21.55 -4.14 -6.97
CA PRO A 59 -22.45 -4.21 -8.12
C PRO A 59 -22.08 -5.36 -9.06
N ALA A 60 -23.08 -5.91 -9.75
CA ALA A 60 -23.00 -7.15 -10.52
C ALA A 60 -22.26 -7.05 -11.87
N SER A 61 -21.84 -5.86 -12.30
CA SER A 61 -21.15 -5.69 -13.57
C SER A 61 -19.65 -5.82 -13.37
N ASP A 62 -19.10 -6.98 -13.73
CA ASP A 62 -17.67 -7.09 -14.04
C ASP A 62 -17.42 -6.16 -15.25
N PRO A 63 -16.66 -5.06 -15.09
CA PRO A 63 -16.18 -4.32 -16.25
C PRO A 63 -15.35 -5.30 -17.08
N GLU A 64 -15.49 -5.32 -18.41
CA GLU A 64 -14.58 -6.07 -19.27
C GLU A 64 -13.13 -5.84 -18.80
N VAL A 65 -12.39 -6.94 -18.61
CA VAL A 65 -10.99 -6.90 -18.14
C VAL A 65 -10.12 -6.40 -19.28
N THR A 66 -10.14 -5.09 -19.46
CA THR A 66 -9.24 -4.38 -20.37
C THR A 66 -7.90 -4.23 -19.67
N TRP A 67 -6.96 -5.13 -19.97
CA TRP A 67 -5.60 -5.13 -19.38
C TRP A 67 -4.86 -3.81 -19.62
N ILE A 68 -5.03 -3.20 -20.81
CA ILE A 68 -4.41 -1.93 -21.16
C ILE A 68 -5.46 -1.04 -21.80
N ARG A 69 -6.02 -0.11 -21.03
CA ARG A 69 -6.97 0.90 -21.55
C ARG A 69 -6.29 2.00 -22.36
N SER A 70 -5.04 2.35 -22.01
CA SER A 70 -4.27 3.38 -22.70
C SER A 70 -2.78 2.99 -22.72
N PRO A 71 -2.25 2.56 -23.89
CA PRO A 71 -0.85 2.14 -23.99
C PRO A 71 0.12 3.30 -23.73
N ARG A 72 -0.27 4.54 -24.06
CA ARG A 72 0.55 5.73 -23.80
C ARG A 72 0.75 5.96 -22.30
N ASN A 73 -0.34 5.95 -21.53
CA ASN A 73 -0.26 6.17 -20.08
C ASN A 73 0.46 5.02 -19.37
N PHE A 74 0.29 3.80 -19.88
CA PHE A 74 1.02 2.63 -19.42
C PHE A 74 2.53 2.78 -19.65
N ALA A 75 2.96 3.15 -20.86
CA ALA A 75 4.37 3.36 -21.18
C ALA A 75 4.99 4.50 -20.35
N ILE A 76 4.27 5.62 -20.17
CA ILE A 76 4.71 6.71 -19.29
C ILE A 76 4.93 6.20 -17.86
N THR A 77 3.99 5.44 -17.32
CA THR A 77 4.09 4.89 -15.96
C THR A 77 5.30 3.97 -15.83
N LEU A 78 5.55 3.09 -16.81
CA LEU A 78 6.72 2.22 -16.83
C LEU A 78 8.02 3.02 -16.81
N VAL A 79 8.16 4.03 -17.68
CA VAL A 79 9.36 4.86 -17.74
C VAL A 79 9.61 5.56 -16.40
N PHE A 80 8.57 6.15 -15.81
CA PHE A 80 8.66 6.79 -14.51
C PHE A 80 9.03 5.82 -13.40
N LEU A 81 8.53 4.57 -13.44
CA LEU A 81 8.86 3.53 -12.47
C LEU A 81 10.35 3.16 -12.53
N PHE A 82 10.91 3.00 -13.73
CA PHE A 82 12.34 2.75 -13.91
C PHE A 82 13.19 3.92 -13.41
N ILE A 83 12.80 5.16 -13.73
CA ILE A 83 13.48 6.37 -13.24
C ILE A 83 13.41 6.43 -11.71
N TYR A 84 12.25 6.17 -11.11
CA TYR A 84 12.08 6.14 -9.66
C TYR A 84 13.01 5.10 -9.01
N GLY A 85 13.05 3.87 -9.55
CA GLY A 85 13.94 2.82 -9.06
C GLY A 85 15.41 3.20 -9.16
N ALA A 86 15.82 3.84 -10.27
CA ALA A 86 17.20 4.28 -10.47
C ALA A 86 17.60 5.44 -9.54
N VAL A 87 16.67 6.35 -9.25
CA VAL A 87 16.93 7.57 -8.47
C VAL A 87 16.83 7.33 -6.95
N THR A 88 16.01 6.37 -6.52
CA THR A 88 15.76 6.06 -5.09
C THR A 88 17.03 5.82 -4.26
N PRO A 89 18.04 5.05 -4.73
CA PRO A 89 19.28 4.84 -4.00
C PRO A 89 20.08 6.12 -3.74
N TYR A 90 19.93 7.13 -4.60
CA TYR A 90 20.69 8.39 -4.51
C TYR A 90 20.02 9.39 -3.59
N ILE A 91 18.77 9.78 -3.85
CA ILE A 91 18.11 10.84 -3.07
C ILE A 91 17.32 10.32 -1.86
N GLY A 92 17.08 9.01 -1.78
CA GLY A 92 16.32 8.38 -0.71
C GLY A 92 14.83 8.17 -1.06
N PHE A 93 14.18 7.25 -0.34
CA PHE A 93 12.84 6.76 -0.64
C PHE A 93 11.75 7.84 -0.60
N PHE A 94 11.72 8.65 0.46
CA PHE A 94 10.70 9.69 0.64
C PHE A 94 10.75 10.80 -0.43
N PRO A 95 11.90 11.47 -0.66
CA PRO A 95 11.99 12.48 -1.69
C PRO A 95 11.84 11.91 -3.11
N ALA A 96 12.37 10.70 -3.38
CA ALA A 96 12.15 10.03 -4.66
C ALA A 96 10.66 9.76 -4.91
N SER A 97 9.93 9.31 -3.89
CA SER A 97 8.49 9.04 -4.00
C SER A 97 7.69 10.33 -4.16
N ALA A 98 8.05 11.40 -3.45
CA ALA A 98 7.41 12.70 -3.62
C ALA A 98 7.57 13.24 -5.05
N LEU A 99 8.79 13.18 -5.58
CA LEU A 99 9.08 13.57 -6.97
C LEU A 99 8.35 12.67 -7.97
N PHE A 100 8.33 11.36 -7.74
CA PHE A 100 7.62 10.41 -8.58
C PHE A 100 6.12 10.74 -8.65
N ILE A 101 5.45 10.96 -7.52
CA ILE A 101 4.02 11.30 -7.49
C ILE A 101 3.78 12.66 -8.14
N ALA A 102 4.60 13.66 -7.81
CA ALA A 102 4.47 15.02 -8.33
C ALA A 102 4.70 15.10 -9.85
N ALA A 103 5.53 14.23 -10.42
CA ALA A 103 5.85 14.25 -11.85
C ALA A 103 4.97 13.27 -12.66
N LEU A 104 4.61 12.12 -12.10
CA LEU A 104 3.75 11.13 -12.77
C LEU A 104 2.30 11.63 -12.90
N ALA A 105 1.74 12.23 -11.85
CA ALA A 105 0.34 12.63 -11.85
C ALA A 105 0.01 13.67 -12.96
N PRO A 106 0.82 14.74 -13.16
CA PRO A 106 0.67 15.61 -14.32
C PRO A 106 0.90 14.90 -15.67
N ALA A 107 1.87 13.98 -15.74
CA ALA A 107 2.16 13.22 -16.97
C ALA A 107 1.00 12.31 -17.41
N LEU A 108 0.22 11.83 -16.45
CA LEU A 108 -1.03 11.08 -16.67
C LEU A 108 -2.24 11.99 -16.96
N GLY A 109 -2.08 13.32 -16.89
CA GLY A 109 -3.13 14.30 -17.18
C GLY A 109 -3.92 14.78 -15.97
N PHE A 110 -3.52 14.46 -14.73
CA PHE A 110 -4.15 15.04 -13.54
C PHE A 110 -3.73 16.51 -13.36
N ARG A 111 -4.70 17.42 -13.45
CA ARG A 111 -4.47 18.88 -13.42
C ARG A 111 -4.74 19.54 -12.07
N ARG A 112 -4.83 18.77 -10.98
CA ARG A 112 -5.16 19.27 -9.63
C ARG A 112 -3.94 19.18 -8.71
N PRO A 113 -2.97 20.11 -8.82
CA PRO A 113 -1.69 20.02 -8.10
C PRO A 113 -1.85 19.96 -6.58
N LEU A 114 -2.83 20.67 -6.03
CA LEU A 114 -3.12 20.62 -4.59
C LEU A 114 -3.53 19.22 -4.13
N LEU A 115 -4.40 18.53 -4.87
CA LEU A 115 -4.81 17.17 -4.55
C LEU A 115 -3.65 16.18 -4.66
N ILE A 116 -2.78 16.36 -5.66
CA ILE A 116 -1.58 15.54 -5.85
C ILE A 116 -0.66 15.70 -4.66
N LEU A 117 -0.42 16.93 -4.22
CA LEU A 117 0.46 17.22 -3.09
C LEU A 117 -0.13 16.72 -1.77
N THR A 118 -1.42 16.91 -1.52
CA THR A 118 -2.08 16.37 -0.32
C THR A 118 -2.07 14.85 -0.32
N ALA A 119 -2.32 14.20 -1.46
CA ALA A 119 -2.29 12.75 -1.57
C ALA A 119 -0.87 12.21 -1.36
N ALA A 120 0.14 12.84 -1.97
CA ALA A 120 1.54 12.49 -1.77
C ALA A 120 1.91 12.60 -0.28
N LEU A 121 1.57 13.70 0.37
CA LEU A 121 1.91 13.93 1.77
C LEU A 121 1.19 12.94 2.71
N LEU A 122 -0.08 12.65 2.44
CA LEU A 122 -0.86 11.68 3.22
C LEU A 122 -0.28 10.27 3.06
N VAL A 123 -0.04 9.83 1.83
CA VAL A 123 0.52 8.50 1.54
C VAL A 123 1.91 8.36 2.13
N LEU A 124 2.80 9.34 1.92
CA LEU A 124 4.16 9.30 2.45
C LEU A 124 4.18 9.38 3.98
N GLY A 125 3.32 10.21 4.58
CA GLY A 125 3.16 10.31 6.02
C GLY A 125 2.67 8.99 6.63
N PHE A 126 1.68 8.36 6.00
CA PHE A 126 1.22 7.03 6.41
C PHE A 126 2.34 5.98 6.33
N VAL A 127 3.07 5.93 5.21
CA VAL A 127 4.20 5.03 5.04
C VAL A 127 5.29 5.29 6.09
N TYR A 128 5.60 6.55 6.39
CA TYR A 128 6.56 6.91 7.44
C TYR A 128 6.12 6.41 8.82
N ILE A 129 4.87 6.69 9.20
CA ILE A 129 4.33 6.29 10.52
C ILE A 129 4.38 4.77 10.67
N ILE A 130 3.99 4.03 9.64
CA ILE A 130 3.96 2.57 9.71
C ILE A 130 5.36 1.97 9.61
N PHE A 131 6.12 2.30 8.57
CA PHE A 131 7.35 1.57 8.27
C PHE A 131 8.55 2.07 9.07
N VAL A 132 8.68 3.39 9.24
CA VAL A 132 9.83 3.97 9.95
C VAL A 132 9.55 4.02 11.44
N TYR A 133 8.44 4.63 11.83
CA TYR A 133 8.15 4.86 13.25
C TYR A 133 7.66 3.59 13.97
N PHE A 134 6.72 2.84 13.36
CA PHE A 134 6.13 1.68 14.03
C PHE A 134 6.93 0.38 13.82
N LEU A 135 7.39 0.13 12.59
CA LEU A 135 8.13 -1.10 12.24
C LEU A 135 9.65 -0.98 12.32
N GLY A 136 10.20 0.23 12.46
CA GLY A 136 11.66 0.44 12.55
C GLY A 136 12.43 -0.01 11.30
N VAL A 137 11.77 -0.14 10.15
CA VAL A 137 12.37 -0.66 8.92
C VAL A 137 13.32 0.40 8.34
N PRO A 138 14.60 0.06 8.10
CA PRO A 138 15.54 0.99 7.49
C PRO A 138 15.16 1.22 6.02
N VAL A 139 14.73 2.43 5.71
CA VAL A 139 14.46 2.87 4.33
C VAL A 139 15.73 3.49 3.73
N PRO A 140 15.94 3.40 2.40
CA PRO A 140 17.05 4.08 1.74
C PRO A 140 16.98 5.58 2.02
N MET A 141 17.93 6.07 2.80
CA MET A 141 18.09 7.50 3.08
C MET A 141 18.88 8.19 1.97
N GLY A 142 19.53 7.45 1.08
CA GLY A 142 20.35 8.02 0.00
C GLY A 142 21.47 8.91 0.56
N ILE A 143 21.60 10.12 0.03
CA ILE A 143 22.56 11.16 0.43
C ILE A 143 22.34 11.63 1.89
N TRP A 144 21.17 11.37 2.49
CA TRP A 144 20.83 11.84 3.85
C TRP A 144 21.36 10.94 4.98
N ARG A 145 22.33 10.08 4.67
CA ARG A 145 22.95 9.14 5.61
C ARG A 145 24.29 9.71 6.10
N ASP A 146 24.21 10.74 6.93
CA ASP A 146 25.32 11.16 7.81
C ASP A 146 25.31 10.30 9.09
#